data_AF-A0A3D3YUA2-F1
#
_entry.id   AF-A0A3D3YUA2-F1
#
_cell.length_a   1.000
_cell.length_b   1.000
_cell.length_c   1.000
_cell.angle_alpha   90.00
_cell.angle_beta   90.00
_cell.angle_gamma   90.00
#
_symmetry.space_group_name_H-M   'P 1'
#
loop_
_entity.id
_entity.type
_entity.pdbx_description
1 polymer ?
#
loop_
_entity_poly.entity_id
_entity_poly.type
_entity_poly.pdbx_seq_one_letter_code
_entity_poly.pdbx_strand_id
1 'polypeptide(L)'
;MWDRVADAHRQITDRPEGTLHGVLDPTGAWIWWFDDERGSEFGVWRVEPFQPGGTEWPGSIHLPPAYSAGLALGRDLAVVGSSDDDGSRIHVVRDSEADEVYLWDGPGKALWPSGWSRAPGDQRLLISHERTGRPRPMIWEPETNATQDLEFDLPGEVEASWYPDGRSVLLVRDHRSRAELYRFDLETATLEHIDTEPGSVTDARVRPGGEVWYAWTRSSTPAQIRTPSGVLLTPPGEPAPHGVAYSDHDVDGVHVFVAEPPGAEQPHPTIFIVHGGPTWQDRDAFAPVVQAWVDHGFAVVLVNYRGSTGYGTAWRDALEGNPGLTELEDIAKVHDWAVASGLADPERVVLSGGSWGGYLALLGLGTQPERWSLGVAAVPVADYVAAF
;
A
#
# COMPACT_ATOMS: atom_id res chain seq x y z
N MET A 1 -15.08 9.48 15.69
CA MET A 1 -14.95 8.24 16.49
C MET A 1 -16.32 7.71 16.86
N TRP A 2 -16.51 6.39 16.86
CA TRP A 2 -17.79 5.73 17.14
C TRP A 2 -17.69 4.88 18.42
N ASP A 3 -18.48 5.20 19.43
CA ASP A 3 -18.80 4.31 20.54
C ASP A 3 -19.94 3.39 20.10
N ARG A 4 -19.59 2.15 19.74
CA ARG A 4 -20.56 1.15 19.26
C ARG A 4 -21.57 0.73 20.33
N VAL A 5 -21.24 0.82 21.63
CA VAL A 5 -22.13 0.40 22.71
C VAL A 5 -23.20 1.46 22.95
N ALA A 6 -22.80 2.73 22.97
CA ALA A 6 -23.70 3.86 23.13
C ALA A 6 -24.36 4.31 21.81
N ASP A 7 -23.88 3.79 20.67
CA ASP A 7 -24.15 4.29 19.32
C ASP A 7 -23.93 5.80 19.18
N ALA A 8 -22.89 6.29 19.86
CA ALA A 8 -22.57 7.71 19.94
C ALA A 8 -21.35 8.03 19.07
N HIS A 9 -21.36 9.20 18.44
CA HIS A 9 -20.24 9.69 17.65
C HIS A 9 -19.61 10.89 18.33
N ARG A 10 -18.28 10.85 18.50
CA ARG A 10 -17.47 11.99 18.95
C ARG A 10 -16.60 12.48 17.81
N GLN A 11 -16.69 13.78 17.53
CA GLN A 11 -15.77 14.48 16.65
C GLN A 11 -14.46 14.74 17.40
N ILE A 12 -13.32 14.44 16.76
CA ILE A 12 -11.98 14.55 17.34
C ILE A 12 -11.30 15.84 16.89
N THR A 13 -11.44 16.19 15.61
CA THR A 13 -10.90 17.41 15.03
C THR A 13 -12.03 18.25 14.44
N ASP A 14 -11.94 19.58 14.54
CA ASP A 14 -12.83 20.54 13.87
C ASP A 14 -12.24 21.09 12.57
N ARG A 15 -11.06 20.59 12.17
CA ARG A 15 -10.38 20.95 10.92
C ARG A 15 -11.20 20.51 9.71
N PRO A 16 -11.49 21.42 8.75
CA PRO A 16 -12.32 21.10 7.59
C PRO A 16 -11.68 20.06 6.66
N GLU A 17 -10.36 19.97 6.64
CA GLU A 17 -9.60 18.98 5.85
C GLU A 17 -9.63 17.57 6.46
N GLY A 18 -9.95 17.45 7.76
CA GLY A 18 -9.90 16.19 8.49
C GLY A 18 -8.48 15.77 8.89
N THR A 19 -8.32 14.48 9.21
CA THR A 19 -7.03 13.81 9.41
C THR A 19 -7.11 12.42 8.79
N LEU A 20 -6.04 11.98 8.16
CA LEU A 20 -5.99 10.68 7.49
C LEU A 20 -5.81 9.50 8.46
N HIS A 21 -5.18 9.74 9.62
CA HIS A 21 -4.84 8.69 10.58
C HIS A 21 -5.49 8.91 11.94
N GLY A 22 -6.17 7.86 12.42
CA GLY A 22 -6.73 7.82 13.77
C GLY A 22 -6.92 6.37 14.23
N VAL A 23 -6.43 6.04 15.42
CA VAL A 23 -6.52 4.68 16.00
C VAL A 23 -6.74 4.75 17.51
N LEU A 24 -7.35 3.70 18.07
CA LEU A 24 -7.47 3.52 19.51
C LEU A 24 -6.29 2.71 20.04
N ASP A 25 -5.81 3.08 21.22
CA ASP A 25 -4.84 2.25 21.93
C ASP A 25 -5.49 0.92 22.37
N PRO A 26 -4.68 -0.11 22.70
CA PRO A 26 -5.22 -1.41 23.10
C PRO A 26 -6.14 -1.40 24.33
N THR A 27 -6.04 -0.38 25.19
CA THR A 27 -6.95 -0.22 26.35
C THR A 27 -8.30 0.40 25.94
N GLY A 28 -8.36 1.06 24.79
CA GLY A 28 -9.50 1.85 24.34
C GLY A 28 -9.70 3.15 25.12
N ALA A 29 -8.77 3.51 25.99
CA ALA A 29 -8.83 4.72 26.80
C ALA A 29 -8.29 5.95 26.05
N TRP A 30 -7.45 5.75 25.04
CA TRP A 30 -6.73 6.79 24.32
C TRP A 30 -6.94 6.72 22.82
N ILE A 31 -6.99 7.89 22.21
CA ILE A 31 -7.04 8.10 20.77
C ILE A 31 -5.70 8.63 20.33
N TRP A 32 -5.11 8.00 19.33
CA TRP A 32 -3.92 8.46 18.64
C TRP A 32 -4.33 8.94 17.26
N TRP A 33 -3.98 10.17 16.90
CA TRP A 33 -4.31 10.73 15.59
C TRP A 33 -3.17 11.60 15.07
N PHE A 34 -3.08 11.72 13.75
CA PHE A 34 -1.99 12.44 13.11
C PHE A 34 -2.42 13.86 12.74
N ASP A 35 -1.69 14.84 13.25
CA ASP A 35 -1.94 16.26 13.06
C ASP A 35 -1.09 16.78 11.90
N ASP A 36 -1.55 16.51 10.67
CA ASP A 36 -0.88 16.95 9.44
C ASP A 36 -1.20 18.39 9.04
N GLU A 37 -0.36 18.97 8.18
CA GLU A 37 -0.57 20.27 7.58
C GLU A 37 -1.46 20.17 6.33
N ARG A 38 -2.78 20.09 6.53
CA ARG A 38 -3.80 20.10 5.46
C ARG A 38 -3.71 18.90 4.52
N GLY A 39 -3.46 17.71 5.06
CA GLY A 39 -3.39 16.47 4.27
C GLY A 39 -2.08 16.28 3.51
N SER A 40 -1.03 17.04 3.86
CA SER A 40 0.33 16.86 3.31
C SER A 40 1.06 15.63 3.86
N GLU A 41 0.45 14.89 4.79
CA GLU A 41 1.06 13.78 5.54
C GLU A 41 2.30 14.16 6.37
N PHE A 42 2.64 15.46 6.42
CA PHE A 42 3.69 16.04 7.26
C PHE A 42 3.06 16.67 8.50
N GLY A 43 3.46 16.20 9.68
CA GLY A 43 2.78 16.58 10.92
C GLY A 43 3.32 15.92 12.17
N VAL A 44 2.52 15.96 13.25
CA VAL A 44 2.87 15.37 14.55
C VAL A 44 1.80 14.40 15.03
N TRP A 45 2.20 13.35 15.75
CA TRP A 45 1.24 12.50 16.44
C TRP A 45 0.68 13.17 17.70
N ARG A 46 -0.64 13.08 17.87
CA ARG A 46 -1.39 13.59 19.01
C ARG A 46 -2.06 12.44 19.75
N VAL A 47 -2.22 12.61 21.05
CA VAL A 47 -2.88 11.65 21.94
C VAL A 47 -3.89 12.39 22.80
N GLU A 48 -5.12 11.88 22.87
CA GLU A 48 -6.16 12.44 23.74
C GLU A 48 -7.07 11.34 24.33
N PRO A 49 -7.74 11.58 25.47
CA PRO A 49 -8.65 10.60 26.06
C PRO A 49 -9.84 10.28 25.16
N PHE A 50 -10.31 9.02 25.16
CA PHE A 50 -11.51 8.58 24.46
C PHE A 50 -12.78 9.27 24.98
N GLN A 51 -12.89 9.43 26.30
CA GLN A 51 -14.03 10.11 26.94
C GLN A 51 -13.75 11.62 27.11
N PRO A 52 -14.73 12.51 26.83
CA PRO A 52 -14.56 13.95 27.03
C PRO A 52 -14.26 14.33 28.49
N GLY A 53 -13.40 15.32 28.71
CA GLY A 53 -13.12 15.87 30.05
C GLY A 53 -12.25 14.99 30.95
N GLY A 54 -11.64 13.93 30.41
CA GLY A 54 -10.54 13.23 31.08
C GLY A 54 -9.33 14.14 31.26
N THR A 55 -8.49 13.84 32.26
CA THR A 55 -7.20 14.51 32.43
C THR A 55 -6.39 14.32 31.15
N GLU A 56 -5.95 15.42 30.53
CA GLU A 56 -5.04 15.36 29.39
C GLU A 56 -3.83 14.49 29.77
N TRP A 57 -3.53 13.45 28.98
CA TRP A 57 -2.13 13.07 28.80
C TRP A 57 -1.46 14.32 28.22
N PRO A 58 -0.27 14.73 28.68
CA PRO A 58 0.32 15.99 28.25
C PRO A 58 0.33 15.99 26.72
N GLY A 59 -0.37 16.98 26.16
CA GLY A 59 -0.64 17.06 24.73
C GLY A 59 0.67 16.96 23.95
N SER A 60 0.61 16.19 22.86
CA SER A 60 1.71 15.78 21.98
C SER A 60 2.78 14.85 22.57
N ILE A 61 3.10 13.83 21.78
CA ILE A 61 4.37 13.13 21.87
C ILE A 61 5.46 14.15 21.51
N HIS A 62 6.53 14.25 22.29
CA HIS A 62 7.62 15.19 22.06
C HIS A 62 8.51 14.75 20.88
N LEU A 63 7.95 14.73 19.67
CA LEU A 63 8.64 14.51 18.41
C LEU A 63 8.46 15.72 17.49
N PRO A 64 9.48 16.10 16.70
CA PRO A 64 9.33 17.15 15.70
C PRO A 64 8.34 16.73 14.61
N PRO A 65 7.73 17.70 13.89
CA PRO A 65 6.96 17.40 12.70
C PRO A 65 7.78 16.62 11.67
N ALA A 66 7.18 15.58 11.09
CA ALA A 66 7.79 14.70 10.10
C ALA A 66 6.71 14.05 9.22
N TYR A 67 7.10 13.38 8.14
CA TYR A 67 6.19 12.48 7.46
C TYR A 67 5.91 11.25 8.32
N SER A 68 4.65 10.81 8.39
CA SER A 68 4.28 9.61 9.14
C SER A 68 4.93 8.37 8.52
N ALA A 69 5.72 7.62 9.30
CA ALA A 69 6.27 6.32 8.90
C ALA A 69 5.63 5.17 9.71
N GLY A 70 4.36 5.33 10.07
CA GLY A 70 3.57 4.31 10.77
C GLY A 70 3.55 4.45 12.29
N LEU A 71 2.63 3.69 12.90
CA LEU A 71 2.38 3.69 14.34
C LEU A 71 2.02 2.26 14.79
N ALA A 72 2.66 1.79 15.87
CA ALA A 72 2.28 0.55 16.53
C ALA A 72 2.06 0.78 18.03
N LEU A 73 0.82 0.56 18.47
CA LEU A 73 0.42 0.74 19.86
C LEU A 73 0.43 -0.60 20.61
N GLY A 74 1.33 -0.72 21.58
CA GLY A 74 1.38 -1.81 22.55
C GLY A 74 0.58 -1.46 23.81
N ARG A 75 0.62 -2.32 24.82
CA ARG A 75 -0.06 -2.06 26.09
C ARG A 75 0.69 -1.04 26.95
N ASP A 76 2.01 -1.16 26.98
CA ASP A 76 2.88 -0.36 27.85
C ASP A 76 3.77 0.60 27.05
N LEU A 77 3.92 0.36 25.74
CA LEU A 77 4.81 1.10 24.83
C LEU A 77 4.06 1.47 23.56
N ALA A 78 4.29 2.66 23.04
CA ALA A 78 3.93 3.01 21.67
C ALA A 78 5.20 3.19 20.84
N VAL A 79 5.14 2.81 19.57
CA VAL A 79 6.25 2.96 18.62
C VAL A 79 5.78 3.81 17.46
N VAL A 80 6.49 4.91 17.23
CA VAL A 80 6.19 5.91 16.20
C VAL A 80 7.29 5.90 15.16
N GLY A 81 6.92 5.75 13.89
CA GLY A 81 7.82 5.97 12.77
C GLY A 81 7.72 7.42 12.27
N SER A 82 8.87 8.03 11.96
CA SER A 82 8.96 9.35 11.33
C SER A 82 9.91 9.31 10.13
N SER A 83 9.57 9.97 9.03
CA SER A 83 10.41 10.11 7.85
C SER A 83 10.71 11.56 7.52
N ASP A 84 11.91 11.81 7.01
CA ASP A 84 12.35 13.04 6.36
C ASP A 84 13.21 12.70 5.12
N ASP A 85 13.82 13.70 4.51
CA ASP A 85 14.67 13.54 3.32
C ASP A 85 15.90 12.63 3.57
N ASP A 86 16.32 12.46 4.83
CA ASP A 86 17.42 11.55 5.18
C ASP A 86 16.92 10.10 5.34
N GLY A 87 15.63 9.87 5.61
CA GLY A 87 15.04 8.54 5.72
C GLY A 87 14.18 8.34 6.97
N SER A 88 13.81 7.10 7.25
CA SER A 88 12.89 6.78 8.35
C SER A 88 13.61 6.44 9.65
N ARG A 89 13.01 6.89 10.76
CA ARG A 89 13.45 6.62 12.14
C ARG A 89 12.31 6.04 12.95
N ILE A 90 12.64 5.16 13.89
CA ILE A 90 11.69 4.59 14.85
C ILE A 90 11.96 5.17 16.23
N HIS A 91 10.89 5.59 16.91
CA HIS A 91 10.87 6.14 18.26
C HIS A 91 10.03 5.27 19.17
N VAL A 92 10.47 5.02 20.41
CA VAL A 92 9.60 4.44 21.46
C VAL A 92 9.09 5.59 22.31
N VAL A 93 7.79 5.59 22.56
CA VAL A 93 7.10 6.53 23.44
C VAL A 93 6.68 5.82 24.71
N ARG A 94 7.12 6.35 25.86
CA ARG A 94 6.78 5.92 27.22
C ARG A 94 6.33 7.12 28.03
N ASP A 95 5.20 7.04 28.71
CA ASP A 95 4.73 8.12 29.59
C ASP A 95 4.82 9.53 28.96
N SER A 96 4.49 9.67 27.66
CA SER A 96 4.59 10.89 26.82
C SER A 96 5.99 11.42 26.49
N GLU A 97 7.05 10.75 26.93
CA GLU A 97 8.42 10.99 26.49
C GLU A 97 8.77 10.00 25.37
N ALA A 98 9.26 10.53 24.25
CA ALA A 98 9.86 9.73 23.20
C ALA A 98 11.37 9.77 23.38
N ASP A 99 12.07 8.64 23.32
CA ASP A 99 13.52 8.72 23.18
C ASP A 99 13.88 9.17 21.76
N GLU A 100 15.01 9.87 21.64
CA GLU A 100 15.34 10.70 20.48
C GLU A 100 15.38 9.95 19.14
N VAL A 101 15.97 8.75 19.11
CA VAL A 101 15.92 7.78 17.99
C VAL A 101 16.29 6.38 18.52
N TYR A 102 15.48 5.35 18.25
CA TYR A 102 15.79 3.95 18.62
C TYR A 102 16.35 3.12 17.47
N LEU A 103 15.74 3.19 16.28
CA LEU A 103 16.19 2.48 15.08
C LEU A 103 16.33 3.45 13.91
N TRP A 104 17.40 3.26 13.14
CA TRP A 104 17.69 3.97 11.90
C TRP A 104 18.64 3.13 11.05
N ASP A 105 18.23 2.84 9.81
CA ASP A 105 18.97 1.97 8.89
C ASP A 105 19.90 2.75 7.94
N GLY A 106 20.05 4.05 8.17
CA GLY A 106 20.90 4.94 7.39
C GLY A 106 20.16 5.75 6.34
N PRO A 107 20.89 6.61 5.59
CA PRO A 107 20.30 7.51 4.62
C PRO A 107 19.53 6.80 3.49
N GLY A 108 18.36 7.32 3.13
CA GLY A 108 17.53 6.80 2.04
C GLY A 108 16.96 5.40 2.30
N LYS A 109 16.84 5.00 3.58
CA LYS A 109 16.25 3.72 3.98
C LYS A 109 14.96 3.95 4.74
N ALA A 110 13.89 3.29 4.28
CA ALA A 110 12.63 3.28 4.98
C ALA A 110 12.57 2.18 6.05
N LEU A 111 11.85 2.51 7.12
CA LEU A 111 11.60 1.72 8.33
C LEU A 111 10.22 2.08 8.84
N TRP A 112 9.36 1.09 9.11
CA TRP A 112 8.05 1.34 9.69
C TRP A 112 7.60 0.21 10.61
N PRO A 113 6.86 0.51 11.69
CA PRO A 113 6.36 -0.52 12.58
C PRO A 113 5.14 -1.22 11.98
N SER A 114 5.16 -2.55 12.01
CA SER A 114 4.14 -3.41 11.37
C SER A 114 3.15 -4.00 12.37
N GLY A 115 3.58 -4.32 13.59
CA GLY A 115 2.67 -4.70 14.67
C GLY A 115 3.26 -5.56 15.77
N TRP A 116 2.77 -5.35 16.99
CA TRP A 116 3.16 -6.08 18.20
C TRP A 116 2.71 -7.53 18.17
N SER A 117 3.51 -8.40 18.78
CA SER A 117 3.05 -9.74 19.14
C SER A 117 1.84 -9.65 20.05
N ARG A 118 0.90 -10.57 19.85
CA ARG A 118 -0.32 -10.67 20.68
C ARG A 118 -0.23 -11.78 21.72
N ALA A 119 0.89 -12.51 21.75
CA ALA A 119 1.12 -13.55 22.73
C ALA A 119 1.24 -12.93 24.14
N PRO A 120 0.64 -13.53 25.18
CA PRO A 120 0.69 -12.97 26.53
C PRO A 120 2.14 -12.77 27.03
N GLY A 121 2.49 -11.52 27.35
CA GLY A 121 3.80 -11.15 27.86
C GLY A 121 4.91 -11.02 26.80
N ASP A 122 4.58 -11.16 25.52
CA ASP A 122 5.53 -11.00 24.42
C ASP A 122 5.56 -9.53 23.95
N GLN A 123 6.72 -8.88 24.12
CA GLN A 123 6.96 -7.48 23.74
C GLN A 123 7.72 -7.36 22.41
N ARG A 124 7.78 -8.42 21.61
CA ARG A 124 8.37 -8.35 20.28
C ARG A 124 7.48 -7.58 19.31
N LEU A 125 8.09 -6.70 18.52
CA LEU A 125 7.46 -5.92 17.47
C LEU A 125 8.00 -6.35 16.10
N LEU A 126 7.12 -6.51 15.11
CA LEU A 126 7.54 -6.59 13.72
C LEU A 126 7.82 -5.18 13.19
N ILE A 127 8.99 -5.00 12.58
CA ILE A 127 9.39 -3.81 11.83
C ILE A 127 9.62 -4.21 10.39
N SER A 128 9.11 -3.44 9.45
CA SER A 128 9.50 -3.55 8.04
C SER A 128 10.67 -2.62 7.77
N HIS A 129 11.64 -3.09 6.99
CA HIS A 129 12.88 -2.36 6.67
C HIS A 129 13.37 -2.65 5.25
N GLU A 130 14.25 -1.80 4.73
CA GLU A 130 14.70 -1.87 3.32
C GLU A 130 16.21 -2.10 3.14
N ARG A 131 16.91 -2.60 4.17
CA ARG A 131 18.36 -2.85 4.13
C ARG A 131 18.80 -3.70 2.93
N THR A 132 17.95 -4.60 2.46
CA THR A 132 18.23 -5.49 1.32
C THR A 132 17.76 -4.95 -0.03
N GLY A 133 17.44 -3.66 -0.13
CA GLY A 133 16.95 -3.02 -1.37
C GLY A 133 15.50 -3.38 -1.73
N ARG A 134 14.74 -3.86 -0.75
CA ARG A 134 13.30 -4.13 -0.81
C ARG A 134 12.74 -4.29 0.61
N PRO A 135 11.45 -4.04 0.83
CA PRO A 135 10.79 -4.30 2.11
C PRO A 135 10.95 -5.76 2.58
N ARG A 136 11.49 -5.91 3.78
CA ARG A 136 11.61 -7.18 4.51
C ARG A 136 11.18 -6.98 5.97
N PRO A 137 10.61 -8.02 6.60
CA PRO A 137 10.28 -7.99 8.02
C PRO A 137 11.49 -8.37 8.88
N MET A 138 11.64 -7.67 10.00
CA MET A 138 12.49 -8.06 11.12
C MET A 138 11.68 -8.05 12.41
N ILE A 139 12.13 -8.83 13.38
CA ILE A 139 11.65 -8.78 14.77
C ILE A 139 12.55 -7.83 15.55
N TRP A 140 11.95 -6.98 16.37
CA TRP A 140 12.64 -6.09 17.28
C TRP A 140 12.09 -6.24 18.71
N GLU A 141 12.99 -6.28 19.69
CA GLU A 141 12.69 -6.27 21.12
C GLU A 141 13.11 -4.91 21.72
N PRO A 142 12.17 -3.99 21.97
CA PRO A 142 12.49 -2.63 22.40
C PRO A 142 13.21 -2.54 23.74
N GLU A 143 12.98 -3.48 24.67
CA GLU A 143 13.63 -3.44 25.99
C GLU A 143 15.14 -3.67 25.92
N THR A 144 15.58 -4.60 25.06
CA THR A 144 17.01 -4.95 24.91
C THR A 144 17.63 -4.32 23.67
N ASN A 145 16.83 -3.66 22.85
CA ASN A 145 17.16 -3.19 21.51
C ASN A 145 17.74 -4.31 20.61
N ALA A 146 17.27 -5.55 20.79
CA ALA A 146 17.73 -6.67 19.98
C ALA A 146 16.91 -6.75 18.69
N THR A 147 17.58 -6.96 17.56
CA THR A 147 16.94 -7.16 16.26
C THR A 147 17.25 -8.55 15.71
N GLN A 148 16.28 -9.13 15.00
CA GLN A 148 16.40 -10.41 14.32
C GLN A 148 15.75 -10.31 12.93
N ASP A 149 16.55 -10.41 11.89
CA ASP A 149 16.06 -10.50 10.52
C ASP A 149 15.40 -11.85 10.27
N LEU A 150 14.29 -11.86 9.53
CA LEU A 150 13.65 -13.10 9.11
C LEU A 150 14.27 -13.58 7.80
N GLU A 151 15.03 -14.66 7.87
CA GLU A 151 15.73 -15.23 6.72
C GLU A 151 14.85 -16.23 5.97
N PHE A 152 14.52 -15.91 4.72
CA PHE A 152 13.80 -16.79 3.80
C PHE A 152 14.12 -16.44 2.34
N ASP A 153 14.05 -17.44 1.45
CA ASP A 153 14.29 -17.27 0.02
C ASP A 153 12.98 -17.05 -0.75
N LEU A 154 12.44 -15.83 -0.64
CA LEU A 154 11.27 -15.41 -1.41
C LEU A 154 11.62 -14.20 -2.28
N PRO A 155 11.27 -14.20 -3.58
CA PRO A 155 11.40 -13.02 -4.40
C PRO A 155 10.33 -11.98 -4.01
N GLY A 156 10.44 -10.78 -4.55
CA GLY A 156 9.50 -9.70 -4.26
C GLY A 156 9.66 -9.09 -2.87
N GLU A 157 8.68 -8.28 -2.49
CA GLU A 157 8.59 -7.54 -1.24
C GLU A 157 7.77 -8.34 -0.23
N VAL A 158 8.09 -8.28 1.05
CA VAL A 158 7.40 -9.08 2.07
C VAL A 158 7.01 -8.23 3.26
N GLU A 159 5.71 -8.25 3.57
CA GLU A 159 5.16 -7.75 4.83
C GLU A 159 4.86 -8.91 5.77
N ALA A 160 4.77 -8.63 7.07
CA ALA A 160 4.52 -9.64 8.09
C ALA A 160 3.51 -9.19 9.13
N SER A 161 2.76 -10.15 9.66
CA SER A 161 1.92 -9.99 10.85
C SER A 161 2.02 -11.22 11.75
N TRP A 162 1.83 -11.04 13.06
CA TRP A 162 1.95 -12.12 14.01
C TRP A 162 0.80 -13.14 13.95
N TYR A 163 1.12 -14.41 14.14
CA TYR A 163 0.14 -15.37 14.65
C TYR A 163 -0.11 -15.09 16.15
N PRO A 164 -1.31 -15.39 16.68
CA PRO A 164 -1.67 -15.10 18.07
C PRO A 164 -0.76 -15.76 19.12
N ASP A 165 -0.10 -16.86 18.78
CA ASP A 165 0.80 -17.60 19.68
C ASP A 165 2.22 -17.00 19.77
N GLY A 166 2.56 -16.03 18.92
CA GLY A 166 3.90 -15.43 18.86
C GLY A 166 4.98 -16.38 18.33
N ARG A 167 4.64 -17.59 17.88
CA ARG A 167 5.60 -18.60 17.42
C ARG A 167 5.79 -18.59 15.91
N SER A 168 4.81 -18.06 15.19
CA SER A 168 4.87 -17.90 13.74
C SER A 168 4.47 -16.50 13.32
N VAL A 169 4.85 -16.13 12.10
CA VAL A 169 4.36 -14.92 11.42
C VAL A 169 3.69 -15.31 10.10
N LEU A 170 2.62 -14.60 9.76
CA LEU A 170 2.02 -14.62 8.45
C LEU A 170 2.79 -13.62 7.58
N LEU A 171 3.39 -14.12 6.50
CA LEU A 171 4.06 -13.33 5.49
C LEU A 171 3.11 -13.12 4.31
N VAL A 172 3.02 -11.87 3.84
CA VAL A 172 2.37 -11.51 2.58
C VAL A 172 3.48 -11.13 1.62
N ARG A 173 3.70 -11.97 0.61
CA ARG A 173 4.74 -11.78 -0.39
C ARG A 173 4.13 -11.19 -1.64
N ASP A 174 4.56 -10.00 -2.01
CA ASP A 174 4.18 -9.32 -3.24
C ASP A 174 5.29 -9.45 -4.29
N HIS A 175 4.98 -10.07 -5.44
CA HIS A 175 5.95 -10.20 -6.51
C HIS A 175 5.27 -10.13 -7.87
N ARG A 176 5.76 -9.22 -8.73
CA ARG A 176 5.16 -8.95 -10.05
C ARG A 176 3.65 -8.76 -9.94
N SER A 177 3.25 -7.97 -8.94
CA SER A 177 1.88 -7.52 -8.71
C SER A 177 0.88 -8.64 -8.43
N ARG A 178 1.37 -9.76 -7.89
CA ARG A 178 0.58 -10.84 -7.28
C ARG A 178 1.06 -11.05 -5.85
N ALA A 179 0.12 -11.04 -4.91
CA ALA A 179 0.43 -11.29 -3.51
C ALA A 179 -0.01 -12.69 -3.07
N GLU A 180 0.90 -13.40 -2.42
CA GLU A 180 0.72 -14.76 -1.90
C GLU A 180 1.02 -14.83 -0.41
N LEU A 181 0.51 -15.88 0.25
CA LEU A 181 0.56 -16.02 1.70
C LEU A 181 1.49 -17.16 2.11
N TYR A 182 2.29 -16.90 3.14
CA TYR A 182 3.16 -17.91 3.75
C TYR A 182 3.07 -17.85 5.26
N ARG A 183 3.24 -18.98 5.92
CA ARG A 183 3.51 -19.06 7.35
C ARG A 183 5.00 -19.28 7.55
N PHE A 184 5.62 -18.46 8.39
CA PHE A 184 7.01 -18.65 8.79
C PHE A 184 7.07 -18.99 10.28
N ASP A 185 7.63 -20.15 10.61
CA ASP A 185 7.83 -20.61 11.99
C ASP A 185 9.18 -20.11 12.53
N LEU A 186 9.15 -19.42 13.67
CA LEU A 186 10.33 -18.74 14.21
C LEU A 186 11.31 -19.66 14.93
N GLU A 187 10.84 -20.82 15.41
CA GLU A 187 11.70 -21.78 16.13
C GLU A 187 12.48 -22.64 15.15
N THR A 188 11.81 -23.10 14.10
CA THR A 188 12.36 -24.03 13.12
C THR A 188 12.89 -23.35 11.87
N ALA A 189 12.61 -22.05 11.69
CA ALA A 189 12.89 -21.28 10.48
C ALA A 189 12.27 -21.90 9.21
N THR A 190 11.14 -22.60 9.35
CA THR A 190 10.45 -23.21 8.21
C THR A 190 9.44 -22.26 7.61
N LEU A 191 9.43 -22.20 6.28
CA LEU A 191 8.47 -21.45 5.49
C LEU A 191 7.47 -22.42 4.84
N GLU A 192 6.18 -22.22 5.10
CA GLU A 192 5.09 -22.99 4.54
C GLU A 192 4.21 -22.08 3.67
N HIS A 193 3.94 -22.49 2.42
CA HIS A 193 2.99 -21.78 1.56
C HIS A 193 1.56 -22.03 2.04
N ILE A 194 0.77 -20.97 2.15
CA ILE A 194 -0.66 -21.07 2.41
C ILE A 194 -1.36 -21.02 1.06
N ASP A 195 -1.83 -22.17 0.61
CA ASP A 195 -2.45 -22.29 -0.71
C ASP A 195 -3.64 -21.33 -0.86
N THR A 196 -3.59 -20.54 -1.91
CA THR A 196 -4.66 -19.65 -2.34
C THR A 196 -5.01 -19.94 -3.80
N GLU A 197 -6.23 -19.58 -4.21
CA GLU A 197 -6.58 -19.61 -5.64
C GLU A 197 -5.66 -18.66 -6.43
N PRO A 198 -5.31 -18.95 -7.69
CA PRO A 198 -4.44 -18.05 -8.46
C PRO A 198 -5.07 -16.66 -8.58
N GLY A 199 -4.31 -15.60 -8.35
CA GLY A 199 -4.79 -14.22 -8.29
C GLY A 199 -3.93 -13.42 -7.33
N SER A 200 -4.51 -12.41 -6.68
CA SER A 200 -3.82 -11.58 -5.71
C SER A 200 -4.59 -11.51 -4.39
N VAL A 201 -3.87 -11.71 -3.29
CA VAL A 201 -4.34 -11.31 -1.97
C VAL A 201 -4.16 -9.80 -1.81
N THR A 202 -5.18 -9.10 -1.33
CA THR A 202 -5.13 -7.63 -1.13
C THR A 202 -5.07 -7.24 0.34
N ASP A 203 -5.49 -8.12 1.25
CA ASP A 203 -5.30 -7.99 2.69
C ASP A 203 -5.39 -9.38 3.33
N ALA A 204 -4.67 -9.59 4.43
CA ALA A 204 -4.72 -10.84 5.19
C ALA A 204 -4.47 -10.62 6.68
N ARG A 205 -5.20 -11.36 7.50
CA ARG A 205 -5.13 -11.28 8.97
C ARG A 205 -5.31 -12.66 9.59
N VAL A 206 -4.50 -12.97 10.59
CA VAL A 206 -4.67 -14.15 11.43
C VAL A 206 -5.71 -13.89 12.52
N ARG A 207 -6.69 -14.78 12.67
CA ARG A 207 -7.74 -14.70 13.69
C ARG A 207 -7.26 -15.32 15.02
N PRO A 208 -7.91 -15.02 16.16
CA PRO A 208 -7.50 -15.57 17.46
C PRO A 208 -7.39 -17.10 17.52
N GLY A 209 -8.17 -17.81 16.70
CA GLY A 209 -8.09 -19.28 16.56
C GLY A 209 -6.98 -19.80 15.65
N GLY A 210 -6.13 -18.93 15.10
CA GLY A 210 -5.02 -19.28 14.19
C GLY A 210 -5.41 -19.37 12.71
N GLU A 211 -6.70 -19.29 12.38
CA GLU A 211 -7.16 -19.30 10.98
C GLU A 211 -6.79 -17.99 10.27
N VAL A 212 -6.31 -18.09 9.03
CA VAL A 212 -6.01 -16.94 8.18
C VAL A 212 -7.25 -16.55 7.39
N TRP A 213 -7.69 -15.31 7.55
CA TRP A 213 -8.72 -14.71 6.70
C TRP A 213 -8.06 -13.72 5.76
N TYR A 214 -8.43 -13.75 4.49
CA TYR A 214 -7.81 -12.90 3.49
C TYR A 214 -8.83 -12.40 2.45
N ALA A 215 -8.61 -11.17 1.99
CA ALA A 215 -9.27 -10.63 0.82
C ALA A 215 -8.49 -11.07 -0.42
N TRP A 216 -9.19 -11.65 -1.39
CA TRP A 216 -8.60 -12.18 -2.60
C TRP A 216 -9.39 -11.71 -3.81
N THR A 217 -8.69 -11.48 -4.91
CA THR A 217 -9.28 -11.04 -6.18
C THR A 217 -8.41 -11.57 -7.33
N ARG A 218 -8.97 -11.56 -8.53
CA ARG A 218 -8.23 -11.75 -9.79
C ARG A 218 -8.76 -10.71 -10.76
N SER A 219 -7.96 -10.27 -11.73
CA SER A 219 -8.43 -9.43 -12.84
C SER A 219 -9.85 -9.74 -13.37
N SER A 220 -10.19 -11.03 -13.50
CA SER A 220 -11.49 -11.52 -13.96
C SER A 220 -12.52 -11.84 -12.86
N THR A 221 -12.16 -11.76 -11.59
CA THR A 221 -13.02 -12.19 -10.46
C THR A 221 -13.06 -11.13 -9.37
N PRO A 222 -14.24 -10.53 -9.10
CA PRO A 222 -14.42 -9.55 -8.03
C PRO A 222 -13.90 -10.02 -6.67
N ALA A 223 -13.52 -9.06 -5.83
CA ALA A 223 -12.94 -9.35 -4.53
C ALA A 223 -13.87 -10.20 -3.64
N GLN A 224 -13.28 -11.17 -2.96
CA GLN A 224 -13.94 -12.08 -2.03
C GLN A 224 -13.16 -12.14 -0.72
N ILE A 225 -13.87 -12.27 0.40
CA ILE A 225 -13.25 -12.60 1.68
C ILE A 225 -13.25 -14.12 1.82
N ARG A 226 -12.07 -14.71 2.04
CA ARG A 226 -11.83 -16.15 2.00
C ARG A 226 -11.05 -16.62 3.22
N THR A 227 -11.07 -17.93 3.42
CA THR A 227 -10.13 -18.73 4.21
C THR A 227 -9.51 -19.77 3.28
N PRO A 228 -8.45 -20.50 3.69
CA PRO A 228 -7.94 -21.62 2.91
C PRO A 228 -8.99 -22.71 2.62
N SER A 229 -10.07 -22.76 3.40
CA SER A 229 -11.17 -23.70 3.21
C SER A 229 -12.25 -23.24 2.21
N GLY A 230 -12.23 -21.98 1.78
CA GLY A 230 -13.18 -21.45 0.80
C GLY A 230 -13.63 -20.00 1.05
N VAL A 231 -14.69 -19.59 0.36
CA VAL A 231 -15.29 -18.26 0.52
C VAL A 231 -15.95 -18.14 1.89
N LEU A 232 -15.61 -17.09 2.62
CA LEU A 232 -16.08 -16.85 3.98
C LEU A 232 -17.29 -15.92 4.02
N LEU A 233 -17.21 -14.80 3.29
CA LEU A 233 -18.27 -13.79 3.25
C LEU A 233 -18.69 -13.54 1.80
N THR A 234 -20.00 -13.63 1.58
CA THR A 234 -20.64 -13.23 0.33
C THR A 234 -21.58 -12.07 0.63
N PRO A 235 -21.35 -10.87 0.08
CA PRO A 235 -22.26 -9.76 0.28
C PRO A 235 -23.65 -10.11 -0.28
N PRO A 236 -24.75 -9.65 0.36
CA PRO A 236 -26.09 -9.86 -0.16
C PRO A 236 -26.31 -9.06 -1.45
N GLY A 237 -27.09 -9.61 -2.38
CA GLY A 237 -27.42 -8.96 -3.65
C GLY A 237 -26.96 -9.77 -4.86
N GLU A 238 -27.06 -9.16 -6.04
CA GLU A 238 -26.54 -9.73 -7.28
C GLU A 238 -25.01 -9.66 -7.26
N PRO A 239 -24.29 -10.78 -7.50
CA PRO A 239 -22.84 -10.76 -7.55
C PRO A 239 -22.37 -9.89 -8.72
N ALA A 240 -21.28 -9.16 -8.53
CA ALA A 240 -20.63 -8.48 -9.63
C ALA A 240 -20.26 -9.50 -10.74
N PRO A 241 -20.47 -9.16 -12.02
CA PRO A 241 -20.15 -10.07 -13.11
C PRO A 241 -18.64 -10.36 -13.15
N HIS A 242 -18.30 -11.51 -13.71
CA HIS A 242 -16.91 -11.81 -14.02
C HIS A 242 -16.40 -10.87 -15.12
N GLY A 243 -15.11 -10.55 -15.03
CA GLY A 243 -14.39 -9.75 -16.02
C GLY A 243 -13.52 -10.60 -16.94
N VAL A 244 -12.77 -9.95 -17.81
CA VAL A 244 -11.66 -10.57 -18.55
C VAL A 244 -10.42 -10.67 -17.70
N ALA A 245 -9.62 -11.72 -17.92
CA ALA A 245 -8.32 -11.85 -17.29
C ALA A 245 -7.31 -10.90 -17.96
N TYR A 246 -6.39 -10.36 -17.17
CA TYR A 246 -5.29 -9.58 -17.73
C TYR A 246 -4.19 -10.51 -18.25
N SER A 247 -3.52 -10.06 -19.30
CA SER A 247 -2.28 -10.67 -19.78
C SER A 247 -1.08 -9.89 -19.22
N ASP A 248 -0.06 -10.61 -18.77
CA ASP A 248 1.21 -10.05 -18.29
C ASP A 248 2.16 -9.82 -19.47
N HIS A 249 2.74 -8.63 -19.55
CA HIS A 249 3.76 -8.27 -20.53
C HIS A 249 4.96 -7.63 -19.83
N ASP A 250 6.12 -7.77 -20.45
CA ASP A 250 7.37 -7.12 -20.05
C ASP A 250 7.86 -6.29 -21.23
N VAL A 251 7.84 -4.98 -21.08
CA VAL A 251 8.23 -4.03 -22.13
C VAL A 251 9.50 -3.33 -21.68
N ASP A 252 10.64 -3.85 -22.13
CA ASP A 252 11.98 -3.36 -21.79
C ASP A 252 12.18 -3.20 -20.26
N GLY A 253 11.71 -4.19 -19.48
CA GLY A 253 11.80 -4.20 -18.02
C GLY A 253 10.64 -3.52 -17.29
N VAL A 254 9.70 -2.90 -18.01
CA VAL A 254 8.46 -2.36 -17.43
C VAL A 254 7.40 -3.46 -17.40
N HIS A 255 6.84 -3.74 -16.23
CA HIS A 255 5.74 -4.69 -16.11
C HIS A 255 4.41 -4.05 -16.49
N VAL A 256 3.65 -4.73 -17.34
CA VAL A 256 2.40 -4.20 -17.91
C VAL A 256 1.31 -5.27 -17.84
N PHE A 257 0.12 -4.87 -17.40
CA PHE A 257 -1.09 -5.66 -17.60
C PHE A 257 -1.89 -5.13 -18.78
N VAL A 258 -2.42 -6.03 -19.60
CA VAL A 258 -3.34 -5.70 -20.69
C VAL A 258 -4.63 -6.49 -20.55
N ALA A 259 -5.76 -5.78 -20.51
CA ALA A 259 -7.09 -6.35 -20.60
C ALA A 259 -7.66 -6.09 -22.01
N GLU A 260 -7.99 -7.15 -22.74
CA GLU A 260 -8.50 -7.02 -24.12
C GLU A 260 -10.01 -7.31 -24.22
N PRO A 261 -10.74 -6.56 -25.08
CA PRO A 261 -12.15 -6.82 -25.37
C PRO A 261 -12.32 -8.15 -26.12
N PRO A 262 -13.10 -9.12 -25.57
CA PRO A 262 -13.17 -10.46 -26.13
C PRO A 262 -13.88 -10.44 -27.48
N GLY A 263 -13.23 -11.00 -28.51
CA GLY A 263 -13.79 -11.13 -29.86
C GLY A 263 -13.77 -9.84 -30.70
N ALA A 264 -13.18 -8.75 -30.20
CA ALA A 264 -12.91 -7.57 -31.01
C ALA A 264 -11.65 -7.76 -31.87
N GLU A 265 -11.66 -7.19 -33.08
CA GLU A 265 -10.51 -7.22 -33.97
C GLU A 265 -9.51 -6.13 -33.61
N GLN A 266 -8.23 -6.48 -33.58
CA GLN A 266 -7.11 -5.55 -33.44
C GLN A 266 -6.88 -4.76 -34.74
N PRO A 267 -6.34 -3.52 -34.68
CA PRO A 267 -5.94 -2.81 -33.46
C PRO A 267 -7.14 -2.21 -32.72
N HIS A 268 -7.09 -2.28 -31.38
CA HIS A 268 -8.15 -1.79 -30.52
C HIS A 268 -8.04 -0.27 -30.31
N PRO A 269 -9.16 0.45 -30.10
CA PRO A 269 -9.08 1.68 -29.34
C PRO A 269 -8.57 1.34 -27.93
N THR A 270 -7.63 2.11 -27.40
CA THR A 270 -6.89 1.73 -26.20
C THR A 270 -6.89 2.83 -25.17
N ILE A 271 -7.05 2.48 -23.90
CA ILE A 271 -6.89 3.41 -22.78
C ILE A 271 -5.75 2.95 -21.87
N PHE A 272 -4.83 3.86 -21.60
CA PHE A 272 -3.81 3.72 -20.57
C PHE A 272 -4.42 4.27 -19.27
N ILE A 273 -4.65 3.40 -18.29
CA ILE A 273 -5.09 3.82 -16.96
C ILE A 273 -3.86 3.79 -16.05
N VAL A 274 -3.34 4.98 -15.77
CA VAL A 274 -2.15 5.20 -14.97
C VAL A 274 -2.56 5.29 -13.50
N HIS A 275 -2.01 4.38 -12.68
CA HIS A 275 -2.30 4.35 -11.26
C HIS A 275 -1.77 5.58 -10.51
N GLY A 276 -2.30 5.83 -9.31
CA GLY A 276 -1.85 6.89 -8.41
C GLY A 276 -0.67 6.47 -7.53
N GLY A 277 -0.46 7.21 -6.44
CA GLY A 277 0.66 6.98 -5.51
C GLY A 277 1.60 8.18 -5.51
N PRO A 278 2.81 8.10 -6.09
CA PRO A 278 3.28 7.08 -7.04
C PRO A 278 3.70 5.74 -6.41
N THR A 279 3.88 5.70 -5.09
CA THR A 279 4.23 4.51 -4.30
C THR A 279 3.03 3.54 -4.17
N TRP A 280 2.57 3.03 -5.31
CA TRP A 280 1.52 2.03 -5.42
C TRP A 280 1.77 1.14 -6.65
N GLN A 281 0.84 0.28 -7.06
CA GLN A 281 0.97 -0.53 -8.27
C GLN A 281 -0.40 -1.07 -8.72
N ASP A 282 -0.53 -1.35 -10.00
CA ASP A 282 -1.61 -2.16 -10.56
C ASP A 282 -1.33 -3.65 -10.33
N ARG A 283 -2.34 -4.39 -9.86
CA ARG A 283 -2.28 -5.81 -9.50
C ARG A 283 -3.10 -6.67 -10.44
N ASP A 284 -2.87 -7.99 -10.41
CA ASP A 284 -3.81 -8.96 -10.97
C ASP A 284 -5.06 -9.01 -10.07
N ALA A 285 -5.88 -7.97 -10.20
CA ALA A 285 -7.01 -7.65 -9.35
C ALA A 285 -8.16 -7.08 -10.18
N PHE A 286 -9.38 -7.48 -9.83
CA PHE A 286 -10.59 -6.98 -10.48
C PHE A 286 -10.74 -5.48 -10.25
N ALA A 287 -10.78 -4.72 -11.33
CA ALA A 287 -11.07 -3.29 -11.31
C ALA A 287 -12.33 -3.02 -12.16
N PRO A 288 -13.45 -2.61 -11.55
CA PRO A 288 -14.69 -2.37 -12.29
C PRO A 288 -14.52 -1.37 -13.44
N VAL A 289 -13.67 -0.35 -13.26
CA VAL A 289 -13.38 0.65 -14.30
C VAL A 289 -12.67 0.04 -15.51
N VAL A 290 -11.75 -0.90 -15.30
CA VAL A 290 -11.05 -1.62 -16.39
C VAL A 290 -12.07 -2.44 -17.17
N GLN A 291 -12.89 -3.22 -16.47
CA GLN A 291 -13.89 -4.08 -17.10
C GLN A 291 -14.95 -3.28 -17.86
N ALA A 292 -15.35 -2.11 -17.34
CA ALA A 292 -16.27 -1.23 -18.05
C ALA A 292 -15.69 -0.73 -19.40
N TRP A 293 -14.40 -0.41 -19.48
CA TRP A 293 -13.76 -0.03 -20.74
C TRP A 293 -13.67 -1.20 -21.73
N VAL A 294 -13.35 -2.39 -21.22
CA VAL A 294 -13.36 -3.64 -21.99
C VAL A 294 -14.75 -3.91 -22.57
N ASP A 295 -15.82 -3.75 -21.79
CA ASP A 295 -17.20 -3.91 -22.25
C ASP A 295 -17.59 -2.89 -23.34
N HIS A 296 -16.93 -1.74 -23.38
CA HIS A 296 -17.09 -0.72 -24.42
C HIS A 296 -16.15 -0.91 -25.62
N GLY A 297 -15.43 -2.04 -25.69
CA GLY A 297 -14.58 -2.40 -26.81
C GLY A 297 -13.19 -1.77 -26.79
N PHE A 298 -12.73 -1.27 -25.64
CA PHE A 298 -11.38 -0.76 -25.47
C PHE A 298 -10.43 -1.81 -24.91
N ALA A 299 -9.21 -1.87 -25.43
CA ALA A 299 -8.11 -2.48 -24.69
C ALA A 299 -7.68 -1.54 -23.55
N VAL A 300 -7.35 -2.11 -22.41
CA VAL A 300 -6.89 -1.35 -21.24
C VAL A 300 -5.45 -1.75 -20.92
N VAL A 301 -4.58 -0.75 -20.83
CA VAL A 301 -3.16 -0.93 -20.50
C VAL A 301 -2.88 -0.31 -19.13
N LEU A 302 -2.33 -1.12 -18.23
CA LEU A 302 -1.94 -0.74 -16.88
C LEU A 302 -0.42 -0.86 -16.77
N VAL A 303 0.25 0.24 -16.45
CA VAL A 303 1.72 0.34 -16.49
C VAL A 303 2.24 0.50 -15.08
N ASN A 304 2.98 -0.50 -14.59
CA ASN A 304 3.73 -0.38 -13.34
C ASN A 304 5.07 0.32 -13.62
N TYR A 305 5.00 1.64 -13.84
CA TYR A 305 6.14 2.51 -14.17
C TYR A 305 7.18 2.60 -13.04
N ARG A 306 8.41 3.04 -13.34
CA ARG A 306 9.42 3.37 -12.31
C ARG A 306 8.86 4.36 -11.30
N GLY A 307 8.81 3.99 -10.02
CA GLY A 307 7.93 4.63 -9.02
C GLY A 307 7.04 3.64 -8.27
N SER A 308 6.68 2.56 -8.96
CA SER A 308 5.74 1.57 -8.44
C SER A 308 6.34 0.68 -7.35
N THR A 309 5.49 0.24 -6.42
CA THR A 309 5.81 -0.80 -5.41
C THR A 309 5.80 -2.21 -6.02
N GLY A 310 6.37 -3.20 -5.33
CA GLY A 310 6.38 -4.62 -5.77
C GLY A 310 7.60 -5.03 -6.61
N TYR A 311 8.48 -4.07 -6.93
CA TYR A 311 9.67 -4.25 -7.79
C TYR A 311 10.99 -3.93 -7.07
N GLY A 312 10.92 -3.60 -5.79
CA GLY A 312 12.06 -3.25 -4.96
C GLY A 312 12.35 -1.75 -4.93
N THR A 313 13.09 -1.35 -3.91
CA THR A 313 13.43 0.03 -3.55
C THR A 313 14.04 0.79 -4.74
N ALA A 314 14.96 0.18 -5.49
CA ALA A 314 15.61 0.85 -6.63
C ALA A 314 14.64 1.18 -7.79
N TRP A 315 13.57 0.40 -7.98
CA TRP A 315 12.55 0.71 -8.99
C TRP A 315 11.60 1.79 -8.49
N ARG A 316 11.18 1.70 -7.22
CA ARG A 316 10.32 2.68 -6.56
C ARG A 316 10.96 4.08 -6.51
N ASP A 317 12.24 4.15 -6.13
CA ASP A 317 12.93 5.43 -5.90
C ASP A 317 13.51 6.03 -7.19
N ALA A 318 13.38 5.34 -8.33
CA ALA A 318 13.95 5.79 -9.61
C ALA A 318 13.35 7.12 -10.14
N LEU A 319 12.19 7.54 -9.61
CA LEU A 319 11.58 8.83 -9.95
C LEU A 319 12.18 10.01 -9.15
N GLU A 320 12.96 9.75 -8.11
CA GLU A 320 13.53 10.80 -7.27
C GLU A 320 14.41 11.76 -8.08
N GLY A 321 14.20 13.06 -7.88
CA GLY A 321 14.88 14.11 -8.64
C GLY A 321 14.38 14.32 -10.08
N ASN A 322 13.48 13.47 -10.59
CA ASN A 322 12.89 13.61 -11.92
C ASN A 322 11.39 13.18 -11.98
N PRO A 323 10.54 13.63 -11.03
CA PRO A 323 9.16 13.17 -10.91
C PRO A 323 8.32 13.58 -12.13
N GLY A 324 7.51 12.64 -12.61
CA GLY A 324 6.69 12.79 -13.82
C GLY A 324 7.41 12.39 -15.10
N LEU A 325 8.67 12.80 -15.28
CA LEU A 325 9.40 12.54 -16.52
C LEU A 325 9.89 11.08 -16.58
N THR A 326 10.40 10.54 -15.48
CA THR A 326 10.83 9.14 -15.39
C THR A 326 9.68 8.17 -15.71
N GLU A 327 8.50 8.44 -15.17
CA GLU A 327 7.30 7.63 -15.37
C GLU A 327 6.78 7.75 -16.81
N LEU A 328 6.76 8.97 -17.35
CA LEU A 328 6.32 9.20 -18.73
C LEU A 328 7.24 8.58 -19.78
N GLU A 329 8.53 8.39 -19.48
CA GLU A 329 9.41 7.59 -20.34
C GLU A 329 8.94 6.14 -20.42
N ASP A 330 8.53 5.54 -19.31
CA ASP A 330 8.08 4.16 -19.28
C ASP A 330 6.69 4.02 -19.93
N ILE A 331 5.78 4.95 -19.65
CA ILE A 331 4.46 5.00 -20.31
C ILE A 331 4.62 5.18 -21.83
N ALA A 332 5.54 6.03 -22.29
CA ALA A 332 5.84 6.21 -23.71
C ALA A 332 6.40 4.94 -24.36
N LYS A 333 7.31 4.22 -23.70
CA LYS A 333 7.82 2.92 -24.18
C LYS A 333 6.68 1.91 -24.36
N VAL A 334 5.80 1.80 -23.37
CA VAL A 334 4.65 0.87 -23.44
C VAL A 334 3.66 1.30 -24.52
N HIS A 335 3.44 2.61 -24.70
CA HIS A 335 2.66 3.12 -25.82
C HIS A 335 3.24 2.69 -27.17
N ASP A 336 4.53 2.92 -27.39
CA ASP A 336 5.20 2.56 -28.66
C ASP A 336 5.14 1.05 -28.92
N TRP A 337 5.34 0.24 -27.90
CA TRP A 337 5.16 -1.21 -27.98
C TRP A 337 3.72 -1.61 -28.33
N ALA A 338 2.72 -0.99 -27.69
CA ALA A 338 1.31 -1.31 -27.93
C ALA A 338 0.90 -0.97 -29.38
N VAL A 339 1.39 0.14 -29.93
CA VAL A 339 1.17 0.49 -31.34
C VAL A 339 1.94 -0.45 -32.27
N ALA A 340 3.23 -0.67 -32.03
CA ALA A 340 4.08 -1.48 -32.90
C ALA A 340 3.68 -2.96 -32.95
N SER A 341 3.13 -3.50 -31.86
CA SER A 341 2.61 -4.87 -31.79
C SER A 341 1.27 -5.04 -32.51
N GLY A 342 0.60 -3.96 -32.90
CA GLY A 342 -0.75 -3.97 -33.46
C GLY A 342 -1.86 -4.09 -32.42
N LEU A 343 -1.53 -4.05 -31.13
CA LEU A 343 -2.52 -4.05 -30.04
C LEU A 343 -3.39 -2.78 -30.06
N ALA A 344 -2.75 -1.61 -30.17
CA ALA A 344 -3.40 -0.31 -30.08
C ALA A 344 -3.42 0.43 -31.43
N ASP A 345 -4.56 1.05 -31.73
CA ASP A 345 -4.68 1.96 -32.86
C ASP A 345 -4.07 3.31 -32.50
N PRO A 346 -3.01 3.78 -33.21
CA PRO A 346 -2.32 5.02 -32.87
C PRO A 346 -3.21 6.26 -32.93
N GLU A 347 -4.32 6.25 -33.66
CA GLU A 347 -5.26 7.38 -33.72
C GLU A 347 -6.29 7.37 -32.57
N ARG A 348 -6.36 6.29 -31.79
CA ARG A 348 -7.40 6.05 -30.77
C ARG A 348 -6.82 5.60 -29.43
N VAL A 349 -5.78 6.28 -28.96
CA VAL A 349 -5.16 6.03 -27.64
C VAL A 349 -5.52 7.12 -26.63
N VAL A 350 -6.02 6.73 -25.47
CA VAL A 350 -6.40 7.63 -24.36
C VAL A 350 -5.40 7.51 -23.22
N LEU A 351 -4.97 8.64 -22.65
CA LEU A 351 -4.18 8.68 -21.41
C LEU A 351 -5.05 9.10 -20.23
N SER A 352 -5.23 8.23 -19.25
CA SER A 352 -6.11 8.45 -18.10
C SER A 352 -5.40 8.16 -16.79
N GLY A 353 -5.79 8.84 -15.71
CA GLY A 353 -5.28 8.52 -14.37
C GLY A 353 -5.91 9.35 -13.26
N GLY A 354 -5.73 8.89 -12.02
CA GLY A 354 -6.20 9.54 -10.81
C GLY A 354 -5.07 9.97 -9.89
N SER A 355 -5.20 11.08 -9.16
CA SER A 355 -4.16 11.58 -8.24
C SER A 355 -2.82 11.77 -8.99
N TRP A 356 -1.74 11.08 -8.60
CA TRP A 356 -0.46 11.10 -9.32
C TRP A 356 -0.61 10.64 -10.79
N GLY A 357 -1.44 9.63 -11.06
CA GLY A 357 -1.74 9.22 -12.44
C GLY A 357 -2.46 10.32 -13.22
N GLY A 358 -3.23 11.17 -12.54
CA GLY A 358 -3.85 12.36 -13.13
C GLY A 358 -2.82 13.45 -13.45
N TYR A 359 -1.80 13.63 -12.59
CA TYR A 359 -0.63 14.48 -12.89
C TYR A 359 0.10 13.98 -14.13
N LEU A 360 0.39 12.68 -14.20
CA LEU A 360 1.02 12.05 -15.36
C LEU A 360 0.16 12.19 -16.62
N ALA A 361 -1.17 12.08 -16.50
CA ALA A 361 -2.07 12.31 -17.62
C ALA A 361 -1.99 13.76 -18.16
N LEU A 362 -2.04 14.76 -17.28
CA LEU A 362 -1.91 16.17 -17.70
C LEU A 362 -0.53 16.47 -18.28
N LEU A 363 0.54 15.97 -17.64
CA LEU A 363 1.92 16.18 -18.08
C LEU A 363 2.17 15.50 -19.43
N GLY A 364 1.70 14.27 -19.61
CA GLY A 364 1.83 13.50 -20.85
C GLY A 364 1.10 14.16 -22.03
N LEU A 365 -0.12 14.67 -21.79
CA LEU A 365 -0.84 15.45 -22.80
C LEU A 365 -0.09 16.74 -23.20
N GLY A 366 0.58 17.39 -22.26
CA GLY A 366 1.32 18.64 -22.52
C GLY A 366 2.69 18.43 -23.17
N THR A 367 3.37 17.32 -22.86
CA THR A 367 4.77 17.09 -23.24
C THR A 367 4.95 16.06 -24.36
N GLN A 368 3.97 15.17 -24.56
CA GLN A 368 3.97 14.13 -25.59
C GLN A 368 2.61 14.06 -26.35
N PRO A 369 2.07 15.21 -26.82
CA PRO A 369 0.70 15.28 -27.36
C PRO A 369 0.44 14.39 -28.58
N GLU A 370 1.48 14.05 -29.34
CA GLU A 370 1.40 13.20 -30.54
C GLU A 370 1.01 11.74 -30.25
N ARG A 371 1.08 11.31 -28.99
CA ARG A 371 0.75 9.94 -28.56
C ARG A 371 -0.71 9.76 -28.16
N TRP A 372 -1.42 10.85 -27.86
CA TRP A 372 -2.69 10.77 -27.13
C TRP A 372 -3.80 11.46 -27.91
N SER A 373 -4.86 10.71 -28.22
CA SER A 373 -6.08 11.23 -28.85
C SER A 373 -6.98 11.99 -27.87
N LEU A 374 -6.91 11.64 -26.58
CA LEU A 374 -7.67 12.22 -25.47
C LEU A 374 -6.90 11.97 -24.17
N GLY A 375 -7.11 12.80 -23.16
CA GLY A 375 -6.78 12.37 -21.80
C GLY A 375 -7.81 12.76 -20.74
N VAL A 376 -7.79 11.99 -19.66
CA VAL A 376 -8.77 12.05 -18.56
C VAL A 376 -8.00 12.12 -17.24
N ALA A 377 -8.02 13.27 -16.59
CA ALA A 377 -7.32 13.49 -15.33
C ALA A 377 -8.32 13.63 -14.18
N ALA A 378 -8.38 12.63 -13.30
CA ALA A 378 -9.24 12.64 -12.12
C ALA A 378 -8.45 13.10 -10.89
N VAL A 379 -8.96 14.11 -10.16
CA VAL A 379 -8.32 14.70 -8.96
C VAL A 379 -6.79 14.86 -9.09
N PRO A 380 -6.29 15.45 -10.20
CA PRO A 380 -4.86 15.47 -10.48
C PRO A 380 -4.09 16.42 -9.57
N VAL A 381 -2.80 16.14 -9.34
CA VAL A 381 -1.85 17.21 -8.98
C VAL A 381 -1.63 18.06 -10.24
N ALA A 382 -2.39 19.16 -10.36
CA ALA A 382 -2.38 20.01 -11.55
C ALA A 382 -1.28 21.10 -11.53
N ASP A 383 -0.81 21.45 -10.34
CA ASP A 383 0.31 22.36 -10.12
C ASP A 383 1.26 21.72 -9.11
N TYR A 384 2.35 21.13 -9.64
CA TYR A 384 3.31 20.39 -8.84
C TYR A 384 4.05 21.29 -7.84
N VAL A 385 4.46 22.50 -8.27
CA VAL A 385 5.23 23.45 -7.45
C VAL A 385 4.37 24.09 -6.36
N ALA A 386 3.06 24.18 -6.58
CA ALA A 386 2.14 24.61 -5.52
C ALA A 386 1.82 23.49 -4.53
N ALA A 387 1.95 22.23 -4.93
CA ALA A 387 1.63 21.07 -4.11
C ALA A 387 2.81 20.60 -3.24
N PHE A 388 4.05 20.77 -3.72
CA PHE A 388 5.31 20.40 -3.08
C PHE A 388 6.32 21.53 -3.24
#